data_AF-A0A969XKU0-F1
#
_entry.id   AF-A0A969XKU0-F1
#
_cell.length_a   1.000
_cell.length_b   1.000
_cell.length_c   1.000
_cell.angle_alpha   90.00
_cell.angle_beta   90.00
_cell.angle_gamma   90.00
#
_symmetry.space_group_name_H-M   'P 1'
#
loop_
_entity.id
_entity.type
_entity.pdbx_description
1 polymer ?
#
loop_
_entity_poly.entity_id
_entity_poly.type
_entity_poly.pdbx_seq_one_letter_code
_entity_poly.pdbx_strand_id
1 'polypeptide(L)'
;MTPTEITCPYCNVPGDAADGVTWHRCEACGRLLSAAAQRAYARGHAHYEEALEGELTPLNPKRPGRVRERADAATIQAYQQAHSSLELAFQSDLPESQRSEGLLAMAEITQVLAKRDLLSPLEANYWVKVLVEHNTLAEQADLAAKLAEADAGPLRRWRWQLRQRQLAKALTTLRREIADLEETIAFVEPPHARGHLDATDAG
;
A
#
# COMPACT_ATOMS: atom_id res chain seq x y z
N MET A 1 -3.14 7.81 32.33
CA MET A 1 -2.99 7.63 30.88
C MET A 1 -2.25 6.33 30.70
N THR A 2 -2.85 5.36 30.03
CA THR A 2 -2.23 4.06 29.76
C THR A 2 -1.29 4.20 28.57
N PRO A 3 -0.02 3.80 28.68
CA PRO A 3 0.83 3.68 27.51
C PRO A 3 0.25 2.60 26.59
N THR A 4 0.19 2.87 25.30
CA THR A 4 -0.12 1.86 24.29
C THR A 4 1.17 1.49 23.57
N GLU A 5 1.44 0.19 23.51
CA GLU A 5 2.64 -0.37 22.88
C GLU A 5 2.66 -0.06 21.38
N ILE A 6 3.81 0.43 20.91
CA ILE A 6 4.10 0.72 19.51
C ILE A 6 5.50 0.25 19.20
N THR A 7 5.67 -0.46 18.09
CA THR A 7 6.98 -0.79 17.55
C THR A 7 7.43 0.29 16.58
N CYS A 8 8.61 0.87 16.81
CA CYS A 8 9.18 1.84 15.87
C CYS A 8 9.54 1.13 14.56
N PRO A 9 9.02 1.56 13.40
CA PRO A 9 9.20 0.85 12.13
C PRO A 9 10.59 1.06 11.50
N TYR A 10 11.40 1.95 12.07
CA TYR A 10 12.73 2.26 11.56
C TYR A 10 13.85 1.50 12.28
N CYS A 11 13.65 1.15 13.56
CA CYS A 11 14.66 0.47 14.37
C CYS A 11 14.12 -0.77 15.10
N ASN A 12 12.84 -1.11 14.91
CA ASN A 12 12.16 -2.27 15.52
C ASN A 12 12.24 -2.32 17.06
N VAL A 13 12.46 -1.17 17.70
CA VAL A 13 12.47 -1.06 19.16
C VAL A 13 11.03 -0.82 19.63
N PRO A 14 10.52 -1.62 20.58
CA PRO A 14 9.24 -1.36 21.21
C PRO A 14 9.33 -0.07 22.03
N GLY A 15 8.28 0.73 21.98
CA GLY A 15 8.15 1.96 22.73
C GLY A 15 6.71 2.18 23.17
N ASP A 16 6.56 3.07 24.13
CA ASP A 16 5.27 3.45 24.66
C ASP A 16 4.89 4.82 24.14
N ALA A 17 3.81 4.90 23.36
CA ALA A 17 3.20 6.17 23.02
C ALA A 17 2.05 6.43 23.98
N ALA A 18 2.01 7.63 24.56
CA ALA A 18 0.89 8.04 25.39
C ALA A 18 -0.42 8.03 24.56
N ASP A 19 -1.51 7.59 25.18
CA ASP A 19 -2.83 7.60 24.56
C ASP A 19 -3.20 9.02 24.06
N GLY A 20 -3.71 9.09 22.84
CA GLY A 20 -4.10 10.36 22.18
C GLY A 20 -2.96 11.13 21.52
N VAL A 21 -1.71 10.70 21.63
CA VAL A 21 -0.60 11.32 20.89
C VAL A 21 -0.63 10.88 19.43
N THR A 22 -0.74 11.85 18.52
CA THR A 22 -0.72 11.60 17.08
C THR A 22 0.70 11.33 16.58
N TRP A 23 1.68 12.14 17.03
CA TRP A 23 3.08 12.07 16.62
C TRP A 23 3.99 11.66 17.77
N HIS A 24 4.65 10.52 17.64
CA HIS A 24 5.60 9.99 18.61
C HIS A 24 7.03 10.10 18.06
N ARG A 25 7.97 10.52 18.90
CA ARG A 25 9.40 10.51 18.58
C ARG A 25 10.03 9.29 19.24
N CYS A 26 10.57 8.38 18.43
CA CYS A 26 11.27 7.20 18.95
C CYS A 26 12.52 7.61 19.74
N GLU A 27 12.64 7.12 20.97
CA GLU A 27 13.78 7.44 21.84
C GLU A 27 15.10 6.79 21.36
N ALA A 28 15.03 5.65 20.67
CA ALA A 28 16.21 4.93 20.21
C ALA A 28 16.83 5.53 18.93
N CYS A 29 16.01 5.85 17.92
CA CYS A 29 16.50 6.34 16.62
C CYS A 29 16.18 7.82 16.35
N GLY A 30 15.44 8.49 17.23
CA GLY A 30 15.11 9.92 17.15
C GLY A 30 14.10 10.31 16.06
N ARG A 31 13.59 9.35 15.28
CA ARG A 31 12.64 9.62 14.18
C ARG A 31 11.23 9.86 14.70
N LEU A 32 10.49 10.73 14.00
CA LEU A 32 9.08 11.00 14.24
C LEU A 32 8.23 9.97 13.47
N LEU A 33 7.15 9.49 14.09
CA LEU A 33 6.19 8.56 13.47
C LEU A 33 4.77 8.87 13.93
N SER A 34 3.78 8.57 13.09
CA SER A 34 2.37 8.64 13.47
C SER A 34 2.01 7.42 14.31
N ALA A 35 1.77 7.62 15.60
CA ALA A 35 1.44 6.54 16.53
C ALA A 35 0.10 5.88 16.18
N ALA A 36 -0.87 6.67 15.68
CA ALA A 36 -2.14 6.14 15.20
C ALA A 36 -1.95 5.26 13.96
N ALA A 37 -1.17 5.73 12.98
CA ALA A 37 -0.92 4.99 11.74
C ALA A 37 -0.16 3.69 11.99
N GLN A 38 0.84 3.69 12.88
CA GLN A 38 1.59 2.47 13.21
C GLN A 38 0.72 1.40 13.87
N ARG A 39 -0.18 1.78 14.78
CA ARG A 39 -1.14 0.83 15.37
C ARG A 39 -2.15 0.33 14.33
N ALA A 40 -2.63 1.21 13.45
CA ALA A 40 -3.54 0.84 12.38
C ALA A 40 -2.89 -0.13 11.39
N TYR A 41 -1.64 0.13 11.02
CA TYR A 41 -0.83 -0.73 10.17
C TYR A 41 -0.64 -2.12 10.79
N ALA A 42 -0.20 -2.18 12.05
CA ALA A 42 0.01 -3.46 12.75
C ALA A 42 -1.28 -4.29 12.84
N ARG A 43 -2.42 -3.66 13.17
CA ARG A 43 -3.72 -4.35 13.17
C ARG A 43 -4.14 -4.80 11.78
N GLY A 44 -3.97 -3.96 10.78
CA GLY A 44 -4.32 -4.27 9.39
C GLY A 44 -3.52 -5.44 8.86
N HIS A 45 -2.22 -5.48 9.14
CA HIS A 45 -1.35 -6.59 8.76
C HIS A 45 -1.74 -7.89 9.48
N ALA A 46 -2.03 -7.85 10.78
CA ALA A 46 -2.45 -9.04 11.52
C ALA A 46 -3.77 -9.64 10.96
N HIS A 47 -4.75 -8.79 10.64
CA HIS A 47 -6.00 -9.25 10.01
C HIS A 47 -5.77 -9.75 8.58
N TYR A 48 -4.81 -9.19 7.86
CA TYR A 48 -4.44 -9.65 6.54
C TYR A 48 -3.82 -11.06 6.59
N GLU A 49 -2.91 -11.31 7.53
CA GLU A 49 -2.35 -12.65 7.78
C GLU A 49 -3.45 -13.66 8.14
N GLU A 50 -4.36 -13.31 9.06
CA GLU A 50 -5.53 -14.14 9.40
C GLU A 50 -6.39 -14.45 8.16
N ALA A 51 -6.60 -13.46 7.29
CA ALA A 51 -7.37 -13.61 6.07
C ALA A 51 -6.69 -14.51 5.01
N LEU A 52 -5.35 -14.52 4.97
CA LEU A 52 -4.57 -15.40 4.08
C LEU A 52 -4.58 -16.86 4.56
N GLU A 53 -4.64 -17.08 5.87
CA GLU A 53 -4.78 -18.42 6.47
C GLU A 53 -6.20 -19.00 6.27
N GLY A 54 -7.20 -18.12 6.14
CA GLY A 54 -8.59 -18.50 5.94
C GLY A 54 -8.86 -19.10 4.55
N GLU A 55 -9.70 -20.13 4.49
CA GLU A 55 -10.18 -20.65 3.22
C GLU A 55 -11.33 -19.79 2.68
N LEU A 56 -11.29 -19.55 1.37
CA LEU A 56 -12.37 -18.90 0.64
C LEU A 56 -12.92 -19.86 -0.40
N THR A 57 -14.23 -20.08 -0.37
CA THR A 57 -14.89 -20.90 -1.39
C THR A 57 -14.69 -20.26 -2.78
N PRO A 58 -14.26 -21.04 -3.79
CA PRO A 58 -14.11 -20.54 -5.14
C PRO A 58 -15.42 -19.94 -5.69
N LEU A 59 -15.31 -18.79 -6.36
CA LEU A 59 -16.45 -18.15 -7.00
C LEU A 59 -16.88 -18.98 -8.22
N ASN A 60 -17.94 -19.79 -8.06
CA ASN A 60 -18.55 -20.52 -9.16
C ASN A 60 -19.92 -19.88 -9.50
N PRO A 61 -20.14 -19.41 -10.74
CA PRO A 61 -21.39 -18.76 -11.14
C PRO A 61 -22.62 -19.69 -11.07
N LYS A 62 -22.43 -21.01 -10.94
CA LYS A 62 -23.51 -22.02 -10.92
C LYS A 62 -23.94 -22.47 -9.52
N ARG A 63 -23.33 -21.98 -8.43
CA ARG A 63 -23.68 -22.37 -7.04
C ARG A 63 -24.40 -21.23 -6.29
N PRO A 64 -25.48 -21.51 -5.54
CA PRO A 64 -26.22 -20.48 -4.80
C PRO A 64 -25.39 -19.88 -3.64
N GLY A 65 -25.39 -18.55 -3.53
CA GLY A 65 -24.48 -17.77 -2.65
C GLY A 65 -24.66 -17.98 -1.13
N ARG A 66 -25.84 -18.37 -0.65
CA ARG A 66 -26.17 -18.38 0.79
C ARG A 66 -25.37 -19.36 1.66
N VAL A 67 -24.95 -20.52 1.12
CA VAL A 67 -24.15 -21.50 1.88
C VAL A 67 -22.67 -21.10 1.89
N ARG A 68 -22.21 -20.43 0.83
CA ARG A 68 -20.86 -19.88 0.69
C ARG A 68 -20.61 -18.77 1.71
N GLU A 69 -21.56 -17.86 1.86
CA GLU A 69 -21.45 -16.68 2.74
C GLU A 69 -21.20 -17.04 4.21
N ARG A 70 -21.73 -18.17 4.70
CA ARG A 70 -21.54 -18.57 6.11
C ARG A 70 -20.19 -19.23 6.37
N ALA A 71 -19.66 -19.99 5.42
CA ALA A 71 -18.35 -20.63 5.54
C ALA A 71 -17.22 -19.61 5.37
N ASP A 72 -17.38 -18.68 4.43
CA ASP A 72 -16.39 -17.65 4.12
C ASP A 72 -16.47 -16.45 5.11
N ALA A 73 -17.45 -16.41 6.02
CA ALA A 73 -17.78 -15.24 6.83
C ALA A 73 -16.59 -14.70 7.65
N ALA A 74 -15.86 -15.59 8.35
CA ALA A 74 -14.72 -15.19 9.17
C ALA A 74 -13.58 -14.64 8.31
N THR A 75 -13.25 -15.32 7.22
CA THR A 75 -12.20 -14.90 6.28
C THR A 75 -12.54 -13.56 5.62
N ILE A 76 -13.79 -13.39 5.17
CA ILE A 76 -14.28 -12.13 4.58
C ILE A 76 -14.22 -11.00 5.62
N GLN A 77 -14.62 -11.28 6.86
CA GLN A 77 -14.55 -10.30 7.95
C GLN A 77 -13.10 -9.87 8.21
N ALA A 78 -12.15 -10.81 8.21
CA ALA A 78 -10.72 -10.50 8.34
C ALA A 78 -10.23 -9.61 7.19
N TYR A 79 -10.61 -9.89 5.93
CA TYR A 79 -10.31 -9.00 4.79
C TYR A 79 -10.89 -7.58 4.96
N GLN A 80 -12.13 -7.45 5.44
CA GLN A 80 -12.76 -6.14 5.69
C GLN A 80 -12.07 -5.37 6.82
N GLN A 81 -11.67 -6.07 7.89
CA GLN A 81 -10.93 -5.49 9.02
C GLN A 81 -9.51 -5.07 8.62
N ALA A 82 -8.85 -5.87 7.78
CA ALA A 82 -7.56 -5.54 7.18
C ALA A 82 -7.67 -4.29 6.30
N HIS A 83 -8.64 -4.24 5.38
CA HIS A 83 -8.92 -3.08 4.52
C HIS A 83 -9.12 -1.81 5.35
N SER A 84 -10.07 -1.82 6.28
CA SER A 84 -10.39 -0.64 7.10
C SER A 84 -9.19 -0.16 7.92
N SER A 85 -8.39 -1.09 8.46
CA SER A 85 -7.23 -0.75 9.28
C SER A 85 -6.06 -0.21 8.44
N LEU A 86 -5.82 -0.79 7.25
CA LEU A 86 -4.78 -0.30 6.36
C LEU A 86 -5.16 1.04 5.72
N GLU A 87 -6.44 1.27 5.38
CA GLU A 87 -6.91 2.59 4.95
C GLU A 87 -6.61 3.66 6.00
N LEU A 88 -6.89 3.39 7.28
CA LEU A 88 -6.53 4.29 8.38
C LEU A 88 -5.02 4.48 8.50
N ALA A 89 -4.21 3.45 8.24
CA ALA A 89 -2.76 3.58 8.25
C ALA A 89 -2.25 4.50 7.13
N PHE A 90 -2.85 4.39 5.94
CA PHE A 90 -2.55 5.23 4.78
C PHE A 90 -3.08 6.67 4.88
N GLN A 91 -3.74 7.07 5.97
CA GLN A 91 -4.02 8.48 6.26
C GLN A 91 -2.79 9.24 6.81
N SER A 92 -1.63 8.59 6.89
CA SER A 92 -0.38 9.21 7.29
C SER A 92 0.77 8.66 6.45
N ASP A 93 1.88 9.38 6.43
CA ASP A 93 3.09 8.90 5.76
C ASP A 93 3.66 7.67 6.47
N LEU A 94 3.61 6.55 5.77
CA LEU A 94 4.26 5.32 6.18
C LEU A 94 5.73 5.28 5.73
N PRO A 95 6.62 4.66 6.53
CA PRO A 95 7.94 4.26 6.08
C PRO A 95 7.89 3.44 4.78
N GLU A 96 8.91 3.55 3.94
CA GLU A 96 8.91 2.94 2.60
C GLU A 96 8.70 1.42 2.63
N SER A 97 9.31 0.70 3.58
CA SER A 97 9.10 -0.75 3.73
C SER A 97 7.64 -1.10 3.98
N GLN A 98 7.04 -0.44 4.98
CA GLN A 98 5.63 -0.63 5.32
C GLN A 98 4.69 -0.20 4.21
N ARG A 99 5.01 0.91 3.52
CA ARG A 99 4.24 1.39 2.37
C ARG A 99 4.23 0.36 1.25
N SER A 100 5.38 -0.19 0.88
CA SER A 100 5.50 -1.21 -0.17
C SER A 100 4.68 -2.47 0.18
N GLU A 101 4.85 -3.00 1.39
CA GLU A 101 4.10 -4.17 1.88
C GLU A 101 2.60 -3.87 1.99
N GLY A 102 2.23 -2.70 2.50
CA GLY A 102 0.83 -2.27 2.61
C GLY A 102 0.15 -2.09 1.26
N LEU A 103 0.87 -1.62 0.23
CA LEU A 103 0.35 -1.49 -1.13
C LEU A 103 0.05 -2.86 -1.75
N LEU A 104 0.95 -3.84 -1.54
CA LEU A 104 0.73 -5.22 -1.96
C LEU A 104 -0.52 -5.79 -1.30
N ALA A 105 -0.62 -5.66 0.03
CA ALA A 105 -1.77 -6.12 0.79
C ALA A 105 -3.07 -5.44 0.32
N MET A 106 -3.10 -4.11 0.20
CA MET A 106 -4.30 -3.38 -0.25
C MET A 106 -4.74 -3.79 -1.65
N ALA A 107 -3.81 -3.94 -2.60
CA ALA A 107 -4.14 -4.39 -3.95
C ALA A 107 -4.76 -5.81 -3.97
N GLU A 108 -4.31 -6.70 -3.08
CA GLU A 108 -4.88 -8.04 -2.94
C GLU A 108 -6.24 -8.03 -2.24
N ILE A 109 -6.32 -7.41 -1.06
CA ILE A 109 -7.53 -7.29 -0.24
C ILE A 109 -8.67 -6.69 -1.06
N THR A 110 -8.43 -5.56 -1.72
CA THR A 110 -9.46 -4.84 -2.47
C THR A 110 -9.96 -5.64 -3.67
N GLN A 111 -9.09 -6.41 -4.34
CA GLN A 111 -9.52 -7.34 -5.39
C GLN A 111 -10.38 -8.48 -4.86
N VAL A 112 -10.02 -9.06 -3.71
CA VAL A 112 -10.78 -10.15 -3.08
C VAL A 112 -12.18 -9.67 -2.70
N LEU A 113 -12.28 -8.48 -2.13
CA LEU A 113 -13.55 -7.86 -1.73
C LEU A 113 -14.38 -7.43 -2.94
N ALA A 114 -13.78 -6.81 -3.97
CA ALA A 114 -14.48 -6.40 -5.18
C ALA A 114 -15.06 -7.59 -5.97
N LYS A 115 -14.33 -8.71 -6.06
CA LYS A 115 -14.84 -9.95 -6.68
C LYS A 115 -16.05 -10.55 -5.96
N ARG A 116 -16.33 -10.10 -4.73
CA ARG A 116 -17.45 -10.53 -3.88
C ARG A 116 -18.51 -9.43 -3.73
N ASP A 117 -18.43 -8.36 -4.53
CA ASP A 117 -19.34 -7.22 -4.48
C ASP A 117 -19.36 -6.51 -3.12
N LEU A 118 -18.29 -6.61 -2.34
CA LEU A 118 -18.14 -5.99 -1.01
C LEU A 118 -17.36 -4.67 -1.06
N LEU A 119 -16.73 -4.37 -2.19
CA LEU A 119 -15.98 -3.15 -2.44
C LEU A 119 -16.18 -2.71 -3.89
N SER A 120 -16.08 -1.40 -4.14
CA SER A 120 -16.16 -0.87 -5.50
C SER A 120 -15.03 -1.42 -6.38
N PRO A 121 -15.33 -1.88 -7.62
CA PRO A 121 -14.30 -2.23 -8.59
C PRO A 121 -13.37 -1.05 -8.94
N LEU A 122 -13.86 0.19 -8.82
CA LEU A 122 -13.05 1.39 -9.06
C LEU A 122 -11.95 1.53 -8.00
N GLU A 123 -12.29 1.30 -6.74
CA GLU A 123 -11.32 1.37 -5.64
C GLU A 123 -10.29 0.25 -5.73
N ALA A 124 -10.71 -0.98 -6.06
CA ALA A 124 -9.77 -2.07 -6.31
C ALA A 124 -8.82 -1.75 -7.47
N ASN A 125 -9.32 -1.15 -8.54
CA ASN A 125 -8.49 -0.71 -9.68
C ASN A 125 -7.51 0.40 -9.26
N TYR A 126 -7.94 1.33 -8.40
CA TYR A 126 -7.07 2.37 -7.85
C TYR A 126 -5.86 1.76 -7.12
N TRP A 127 -6.10 0.88 -6.14
CA TRP A 127 -5.00 0.26 -5.37
C TRP A 127 -4.04 -0.56 -6.24
N VAL A 128 -4.56 -1.27 -7.25
CA VAL A 128 -3.73 -1.96 -8.23
C VAL A 128 -2.86 -1.00 -9.03
N LYS A 129 -3.41 0.12 -9.51
CA LYS A 129 -2.63 1.12 -10.27
C LYS A 129 -1.58 1.80 -9.41
N VAL A 130 -1.89 2.13 -8.16
CA VAL A 130 -0.91 2.71 -7.22
C VAL A 130 0.24 1.73 -6.97
N LEU A 131 -0.05 0.43 -6.78
CA LEU A 131 0.99 -0.59 -6.68
C LEU A 131 1.85 -0.68 -7.96
N VAL A 132 1.23 -0.61 -9.14
CA VAL A 132 1.97 -0.60 -10.42
C VAL A 132 2.83 0.65 -10.56
N GLU A 133 2.35 1.83 -10.16
CA GLU A 133 3.15 3.07 -10.13
C GLU A 133 4.37 2.90 -9.21
N HIS A 134 4.17 2.40 -7.98
CA HIS A 134 5.24 2.15 -7.02
C HIS A 134 6.33 1.23 -7.60
N ASN A 135 5.93 0.07 -8.15
CA ASN A 135 6.87 -0.87 -8.76
C ASN A 135 7.60 -0.27 -9.98
N THR A 136 6.91 0.56 -10.76
CA THR A 136 7.49 1.23 -11.94
C THR A 136 8.54 2.27 -11.53
N LEU A 137 8.30 3.01 -10.43
CA LEU A 137 9.27 3.94 -9.86
C LEU A 137 10.50 3.22 -9.30
N ALA A 138 10.30 2.10 -8.60
CA ALA A 138 11.40 1.27 -8.11
C ALA A 138 12.26 0.75 -9.27
N GLU A 139 11.64 0.23 -10.35
CA GLU A 139 12.38 -0.22 -11.54
C GLU A 139 13.16 0.93 -12.20
N GLN A 140 12.57 2.14 -12.24
CA GLN A 140 13.23 3.31 -12.78
C GLN A 140 14.47 3.71 -11.97
N ALA A 141 14.37 3.68 -10.63
CA ALA A 141 15.48 3.97 -9.74
C ALA A 141 16.62 2.95 -9.91
N ASP A 142 16.29 1.67 -9.97
CA ASP A 142 17.26 0.58 -10.22
C ASP A 142 17.98 0.74 -11.55
N LEU A 143 17.26 1.13 -12.60
CA LEU A 143 17.87 1.38 -13.92
C LEU A 143 18.74 2.62 -13.94
N ALA A 144 18.36 3.68 -13.20
CA ALA A 144 19.18 4.87 -13.06
C ALA A 144 20.51 4.55 -12.36
N ALA A 145 20.48 3.75 -11.29
CA ALA A 145 21.68 3.28 -10.61
C ALA A 145 22.59 2.48 -11.56
N LYS A 146 22.01 1.51 -12.30
CA LYS A 146 22.74 0.70 -13.30
C LYS A 146 23.36 1.55 -14.42
N LEU A 147 22.69 2.61 -14.86
CA LEU A 147 23.21 3.51 -15.90
C LEU A 147 24.36 4.39 -15.41
N ALA A 148 24.32 4.78 -14.13
CA ALA A 148 25.38 5.53 -13.46
C ALA A 148 26.65 4.68 -13.29
N GLU A 149 26.51 3.36 -13.09
CA GLU A 149 27.64 2.44 -13.12
C GLU A 149 28.35 2.43 -14.49
N ALA A 150 29.68 2.46 -14.47
CA ALA A 150 30.51 2.65 -15.67
C ALA A 150 30.71 1.37 -16.50
N ASP A 151 30.38 0.19 -15.96
CA ASP A 151 30.80 -1.11 -16.50
C ASP A 151 29.85 -1.74 -17.53
N ALA A 152 28.80 -1.04 -17.94
CA ALA A 152 27.89 -1.55 -18.96
C ALA A 152 28.36 -1.21 -20.38
N GLY A 153 28.55 -2.26 -21.20
CA GLY A 153 28.83 -2.11 -22.63
C GLY A 153 27.75 -1.30 -23.38
N PRO A 154 28.08 -0.71 -24.55
CA PRO A 154 27.26 0.29 -25.23
C PRO A 154 25.85 -0.18 -25.59
N LEU A 155 25.70 -1.44 -26.03
CA LEU A 155 24.38 -2.03 -26.34
C LEU A 155 23.48 -2.15 -25.11
N ARG A 156 24.08 -2.53 -23.95
CA ARG A 156 23.35 -2.68 -22.69
C ARG A 156 22.90 -1.31 -22.17
N ARG A 157 23.76 -0.30 -22.25
CA ARG A 157 23.41 1.10 -21.93
C ARG A 157 22.29 1.63 -22.82
N TRP A 158 22.34 1.39 -24.13
CA TRP A 158 21.27 1.80 -25.03
C TRP A 158 19.93 1.13 -24.67
N ARG A 159 19.93 -0.17 -24.38
CA ARG A 159 18.73 -0.91 -23.96
C ARG A 159 18.15 -0.35 -22.66
N TRP A 160 18.99 -0.01 -21.69
CA TRP A 160 18.57 0.59 -20.43
C TRP A 160 18.00 2.00 -20.61
N GLN A 161 18.63 2.85 -21.44
CA GLN A 161 18.09 4.17 -21.78
C GLN A 161 16.72 4.07 -22.47
N LEU A 162 16.55 3.10 -23.38
CA LEU A 162 15.26 2.85 -24.02
C LEU A 162 14.21 2.43 -22.98
N ARG A 163 14.55 1.50 -22.08
CA ARG A 163 13.66 1.07 -21.00
C ARG A 163 13.29 2.22 -20.07
N GLN A 164 14.25 3.07 -19.71
CA GLN A 164 14.01 4.25 -18.88
C GLN A 164 12.99 5.21 -19.52
N ARG A 165 13.09 5.45 -20.85
CA ARG A 165 12.10 6.24 -21.59
C ARG A 165 10.73 5.58 -21.64
N GLN A 166 10.67 4.25 -21.79
CA GLN A 166 9.41 3.51 -21.74
C GLN A 166 8.73 3.63 -20.37
N LEU A 167 9.50 3.47 -19.28
CA LEU A 167 9.00 3.62 -17.92
C LEU A 167 8.50 5.05 -17.65
N ALA A 168 9.24 6.09 -18.07
CA ALA A 168 8.81 7.47 -17.90
C ALA A 168 7.47 7.75 -18.61
N LYS A 169 7.28 7.21 -19.82
CA LYS A 169 6.01 7.31 -20.54
C LYS A 169 4.89 6.55 -19.82
N ALA A 170 5.17 5.34 -19.35
CA ALA A 170 4.20 4.52 -18.60
C ALA A 170 3.76 5.21 -17.31
N LEU A 171 4.70 5.79 -16.54
CA LEU A 171 4.41 6.57 -15.33
C LEU A 171 3.51 7.78 -15.62
N THR A 172 3.74 8.49 -16.73
CA THR A 172 2.90 9.63 -17.11
C THR A 172 1.46 9.20 -17.36
N THR A 173 1.26 8.07 -18.03
CA THR A 173 -0.08 7.50 -18.25
C THR A 173 -0.70 7.03 -16.94
N LEU A 174 0.02 6.25 -16.14
CA LEU A 174 -0.46 5.72 -14.86
C LEU A 174 -0.89 6.84 -13.91
N ARG A 175 -0.11 7.92 -13.80
CA ARG A 175 -0.44 9.08 -12.94
C ARG A 175 -1.76 9.74 -13.33
N ARG A 176 -2.04 9.84 -14.63
CA ARG A 176 -3.32 10.38 -15.12
C ARG A 176 -4.46 9.43 -14.77
N GLU A 177 -4.30 8.14 -15.05
CA GLU A 177 -5.32 7.14 -14.73
C GLU A 177 -5.61 7.05 -13.22
N ILE A 178 -4.60 7.23 -12.37
CA ILE A 178 -4.78 7.29 -10.92
C ILE A 178 -5.52 8.57 -10.53
N ALA A 179 -5.14 9.73 -11.07
CA ALA A 179 -5.82 10.99 -10.80
C ALA A 179 -7.30 10.97 -11.24
N ASP A 180 -7.59 10.40 -12.41
CA ASP A 180 -8.96 10.22 -12.90
C ASP A 180 -9.79 9.32 -11.96
N LEU A 181 -9.17 8.28 -11.39
CA LEU A 181 -9.80 7.42 -10.39
C LEU A 181 -10.01 8.15 -9.06
N GLU A 182 -9.03 8.91 -8.58
CA GLU A 182 -9.13 9.72 -7.36
C GLU A 182 -10.28 10.73 -7.46
N GLU A 183 -10.41 11.40 -8.62
CA GLU A 183 -11.52 12.32 -8.92
C GLU A 183 -12.87 11.59 -8.96
N THR A 184 -12.93 10.43 -9.63
CA THR A 184 -14.18 9.66 -9.77
C THR A 184 -14.64 9.06 -8.45
N ILE A 185 -13.72 8.56 -7.63
CA ILE A 185 -14.01 8.03 -6.29
C ILE A 185 -14.37 9.17 -5.33
N ALA A 186 -13.82 10.36 -5.58
CA ALA A 186 -14.02 11.56 -4.75
C ALA A 186 -13.61 11.32 -3.29
N PHE A 187 -12.37 10.83 -3.09
CA PHE A 187 -11.80 10.69 -1.76
C PHE A 187 -11.86 12.02 -1.00
N VAL A 188 -12.26 11.98 0.28
CA VAL A 188 -12.22 13.18 1.16
C VAL A 188 -10.79 13.69 1.31
N GLU A 189 -9.86 12.74 1.47
CA GLU A 189 -8.42 12.95 1.42
C GLU A 189 -7.81 11.71 0.73
N PRO A 190 -7.03 11.88 -0.35
CA PRO A 190 -6.38 10.75 -1.00
C PRO A 190 -5.44 10.02 -0.03
N PRO A 191 -5.42 8.68 -0.03
CA PRO A 191 -4.48 7.93 0.78
C PRO A 191 -3.02 8.33 0.48
N HIS A 192 -2.19 8.46 1.53
CA HIS A 192 -0.74 8.70 1.48
C HIS A 192 0.04 7.45 1.01
N ALA A 193 -0.51 6.77 0.01
CA ALA A 193 -0.01 5.54 -0.58
C ALA A 193 1.05 5.82 -1.66
N ARG A 194 0.98 7.00 -2.27
CA ARG A 194 1.92 7.48 -3.29
C ARG A 194 3.00 8.27 -2.56
N GLY A 195 4.24 7.82 -2.63
CA GLY A 195 5.33 8.49 -1.91
C GLY A 195 5.45 9.96 -2.32
N HIS A 196 5.71 10.85 -1.36
CA HIS A 196 5.99 12.25 -1.64
C HIS A 196 7.31 12.38 -2.43
N LEU A 197 7.23 12.25 -3.75
CA LEU A 197 8.17 12.86 -4.69
C LEU A 197 7.69 14.25 -5.14
N ASP A 198 6.58 14.75 -4.60
CA ASP A 198 5.97 16.02 -5.00
C ASP A 198 6.36 17.21 -4.11
N ALA A 199 7.23 17.03 -3.11
CA ALA A 199 7.69 18.12 -2.22
C ALA A 199 8.99 18.80 -2.67
N THR A 200 9.57 18.43 -3.82
CA THR A 200 10.78 19.07 -4.36
C THR A 200 10.59 19.87 -5.65
N ASP A 201 9.35 19.98 -6.16
CA ASP A 201 9.03 20.81 -7.34
C ASP A 201 7.96 21.87 -7.05
N ALA A 202 7.96 22.44 -5.85
CA ALA A 202 7.15 23.63 -5.53
C ALA A 202 7.87 24.56 -4.54
N GLY A 203 8.69 25.48 -5.07
CA GLY A 203 9.13 26.70 -4.37
C GLY A 203 10.60 26.76 -4.03
#